data_AF-A0A524CSC8-F1
#
_entry.id   AF-A0A524CSC8-F1
#
_cell.length_a   1.000
_cell.length_b   1.000
_cell.length_c   1.000
_cell.angle_alpha   90.00
_cell.angle_beta   90.00
_cell.angle_gamma   90.00
#
_symmetry.space_group_name_H-M   'P 1'
#
loop_
_entity.id
_entity.type
_entity.pdbx_description
1 polymer ?
#
loop_
_entity_poly.entity_id
_entity_poly.type
_entity_poly.pdbx_seq_one_letter_code
_entity_poly.pdbx_strand_id
1 'polypeptide(L)'
;MKAVLAENILASQTDPRSTLVSSNALANRFIMNRWDVRPSQRKRYKNLFSTVRRRARRLFEGLLSRERVELDREDSVNTIIVRKFDDVRGNIILSFREIPPDEEYKYGFQ
;
A
#
# COMPACT_ATOMS: atom_id res chain seq x y z
N MET A 1 7.94 2.76 -7.04
CA MET A 1 7.25 2.54 -5.75
C MET A 1 5.74 2.69 -5.89
N LYS A 2 5.21 3.75 -6.51
CA LYS A 2 3.76 3.87 -6.81
C LYS A 2 3.24 2.71 -7.68
N ALA A 3 3.94 2.35 -8.77
CA ALA A 3 3.58 1.20 -9.61
C ALA A 3 3.47 -0.13 -8.83
N VAL A 4 4.48 -0.45 -8.01
CA VAL A 4 4.48 -1.66 -7.15
C VAL A 4 3.31 -1.65 -6.15
N LEU A 5 2.90 -0.47 -5.65
CA LEU A 5 1.73 -0.35 -4.79
C LEU A 5 0.44 -0.61 -5.57
N ALA A 6 0.30 -0.04 -6.77
CA ALA A 6 -0.85 -0.29 -7.64
C ALA A 6 -0.94 -1.80 -7.95
N GLU A 7 0.16 -2.45 -8.32
CA GLU A 7 0.20 -3.91 -8.53
C GLU A 7 -0.20 -4.70 -7.28
N ASN A 8 0.22 -4.29 -6.07
CA ASN A 8 -0.20 -4.95 -4.83
C ASN A 8 -1.71 -4.86 -4.62
N ILE A 9 -2.30 -3.69 -4.88
CA ILE A 9 -3.73 -3.46 -4.73
C ILE A 9 -4.50 -4.24 -5.80
N LEU A 10 -4.05 -4.19 -7.06
CA LEU A 10 -4.70 -4.90 -8.17
C LEU A 10 -4.62 -6.42 -7.99
N ALA A 11 -3.46 -6.98 -7.60
CA ALA A 11 -3.27 -8.42 -7.44
C ALA A 11 -4.03 -9.02 -6.24
N SER A 12 -4.52 -8.18 -5.33
CA SER A 12 -5.26 -8.62 -4.14
C SER A 12 -6.76 -8.43 -4.27
N GLN A 13 -7.23 -7.75 -5.32
CA GLN A 13 -8.66 -7.55 -5.63
C GLN A 13 -9.37 -8.81 -6.14
N THR A 14 -8.72 -9.98 -6.16
CA THR A 14 -9.40 -11.28 -6.32
C THR A 14 -10.23 -11.67 -5.09
N ASP A 15 -10.05 -11.01 -3.94
CA ASP A 15 -10.92 -11.13 -2.76
C ASP A 15 -11.55 -9.76 -2.43
N PRO A 16 -12.89 -9.58 -2.55
CA PRO A 16 -13.56 -8.28 -2.45
C PRO A 16 -13.59 -7.65 -1.04
N ARG A 17 -12.97 -8.26 -0.02
CA ARG A 17 -13.15 -7.89 1.40
C ARG A 17 -12.10 -6.94 1.98
N SER A 18 -11.43 -6.15 1.15
CA SER A 18 -10.35 -5.21 1.48
C SER A 18 -8.95 -5.84 1.51
N THR A 19 -8.03 -5.18 0.83
CA THR A 19 -6.63 -5.56 0.79
C THR A 19 -5.88 -4.92 1.93
N LEU A 20 -5.22 -5.72 2.75
CA LEU A 20 -4.23 -5.22 3.70
C LEU A 20 -2.85 -5.18 3.05
N VAL A 21 -2.27 -3.98 2.94
CA VAL A 21 -0.87 -3.82 2.50
C VAL A 21 -0.08 -3.22 3.66
N SER A 22 1.13 -3.72 3.88
CA SER A 22 2.06 -3.13 4.85
C SER A 22 3.18 -2.34 4.18
N SER A 23 3.63 -1.26 4.83
CA SER A 23 4.70 -0.40 4.31
C SER A 23 6.03 -1.16 4.20
N ASN A 24 6.29 -2.11 5.10
CA ASN A 24 7.45 -3.00 5.01
C ASN A 24 7.36 -4.00 3.86
N ALA A 25 6.18 -4.59 3.59
CA ALA A 25 6.01 -5.48 2.45
C ALA A 25 6.23 -4.72 1.13
N LEU A 26 5.66 -3.51 1.01
CA LEU A 26 5.91 -2.64 -0.14
C LEU A 26 7.40 -2.32 -0.30
N ALA A 27 8.08 -1.96 0.79
CA ALA A 27 9.50 -1.67 0.77
C ALA A 27 10.33 -2.88 0.30
N ASN A 28 10.04 -4.08 0.83
CA ASN A 28 10.74 -5.30 0.44
C ASN A 28 10.51 -5.63 -1.05
N ARG A 29 9.25 -5.59 -1.53
CA ARG A 29 8.93 -5.83 -2.95
C ARG A 29 9.61 -4.82 -3.87
N PHE A 30 9.61 -3.54 -3.48
CA PHE A 30 10.32 -2.51 -4.24
C PHE A 30 11.84 -2.74 -4.29
N ILE A 31 12.46 -3.14 -3.17
CA ILE A 31 13.89 -3.45 -3.14
C ILE A 31 14.23 -4.62 -4.06
N MET A 32 13.44 -5.70 -3.97
CA MET A 32 13.61 -6.88 -4.81
C MET A 32 13.46 -6.52 -6.29
N ASN A 33 12.39 -5.84 -6.69
CA ASN A 33 12.15 -5.52 -8.11
C ASN A 33 13.21 -4.57 -8.69
N ARG A 34 13.77 -3.65 -7.90
CA ARG A 34 14.67 -2.60 -8.40
C ARG A 34 16.15 -2.97 -8.33
N TRP A 35 16.54 -3.83 -7.39
CA TRP A 35 17.94 -4.19 -7.13
C TRP A 35 18.19 -5.71 -7.04
N ASP A 36 17.16 -6.56 -7.16
CA ASP A 36 17.21 -8.01 -6.93
C ASP A 36 17.77 -8.41 -5.55
N VAL A 37 17.56 -7.54 -4.55
CA VAL A 37 18.02 -7.79 -3.18
C VAL A 37 16.89 -8.38 -2.35
N ARG A 38 17.14 -9.54 -1.76
CA ARG A 38 16.17 -10.28 -0.94
C ARG A 38 16.15 -9.78 0.51
N PRO A 39 15.01 -9.90 1.23
CA PRO A 39 14.93 -9.52 2.64
C PRO A 39 15.94 -10.21 3.56
N SER A 40 16.35 -11.44 3.24
CA SER A 40 17.40 -12.19 3.96
C SER A 40 18.75 -11.48 3.94
N GLN A 41 19.02 -10.67 2.92
CA GLN A 41 20.27 -9.91 2.77
C GLN A 41 20.24 -8.56 3.51
N ARG A 42 19.21 -8.30 4.34
CA ARG A 42 19.05 -7.02 5.04
C ARG A 42 20.26 -6.59 5.87
N LYS A 43 20.96 -7.52 6.52
CA LYS A 43 22.16 -7.21 7.31
C LYS A 43 23.25 -6.59 6.43
N ARG A 44 23.45 -7.14 5.23
CA ARG A 44 24.44 -6.67 4.24
C ARG A 44 24.05 -5.32 3.64
N TYR A 45 22.77 -5.10 3.36
CA TYR A 45 22.27 -3.87 2.72
C TYR A 45 21.47 -2.97 3.68
N LYS A 46 21.90 -2.87 4.94
CA LYS A 46 21.21 -2.12 6.02
C LYS A 46 20.70 -0.74 5.58
N ASN A 47 21.56 0.04 4.93
CA ASN A 47 21.24 1.42 4.57
C ASN A 47 20.16 1.48 3.47
N LEU A 48 20.23 0.60 2.47
CA LEU A 48 19.20 0.48 1.44
C LEU A 48 17.84 0.17 2.06
N PHE A 49 17.78 -0.88 2.90
CA PHE A 49 16.53 -1.26 3.58
C PHE A 49 15.99 -0.14 4.47
N SER A 50 16.84 0.51 5.26
CA SER A 50 16.43 1.61 6.14
C SER A 50 15.84 2.80 5.36
N THR A 51 16.55 3.24 4.30
CA THR A 51 16.13 4.37 3.47
C THR A 51 14.81 4.08 2.75
N VAL A 52 14.69 2.90 2.13
CA VAL A 52 13.47 2.54 1.39
C VAL A 52 12.28 2.38 2.33
N ARG A 53 12.48 1.77 3.52
CA ARG A 53 11.41 1.65 4.52
C ARG A 53 10.91 3.00 5.01
N ARG A 54 11.81 3.94 5.28
CA ARG A 54 11.44 5.30 5.66
C ARG A 54 10.60 5.97 4.57
N ARG A 55 10.97 5.78 3.29
CA ARG A 55 10.21 6.30 2.15
C ARG A 55 8.85 5.64 2.00
N ALA A 56 8.76 4.32 2.18
CA ALA A 56 7.50 3.59 2.14
C ALA A 56 6.56 4.00 3.28
N ARG A 57 7.09 4.23 4.49
CA ARG A 57 6.31 4.74 5.62
C ARG A 57 5.72 6.12 5.31
N ARG A 58 6.52 7.08 4.83
CA ARG A 58 6.04 8.42 4.44
C ARG A 58 4.97 8.36 3.34
N LEU A 59 5.13 7.44 2.39
CA LEU A 59 4.10 7.20 1.38
C LEU A 59 2.79 6.76 2.03
N PHE A 60 2.84 5.79 2.95
CA PHE A 60 1.66 5.30 3.66
C PHE A 60 1.00 6.36 4.53
N GLU A 61 1.79 7.18 5.24
CA GLU A 61 1.28 8.33 5.99
C GLU A 61 0.53 9.31 5.07
N GLY A 62 1.08 9.60 3.89
CA GLY A 62 0.43 10.47 2.91
C GLY A 62 -0.78 9.85 2.21
N LEU A 63 -0.87 8.52 2.11
CA LEU A 63 -2.07 7.83 1.62
C LEU A 63 -3.16 7.85 2.68
N LEU A 64 -2.79 7.59 3.93
CA LEU A 64 -3.70 7.63 5.06
C LEU A 64 -4.30 9.03 5.25
N SER A 65 -3.50 10.10 5.11
CA SER A 65 -3.99 11.47 5.24
C SER A 65 -4.94 11.90 4.13
N ARG A 66 -4.97 11.18 3.01
CA ARG A 66 -5.88 11.46 1.89
C ARG A 66 -7.19 10.70 2.01
N GLU A 67 -7.21 9.60 2.78
CA GLU A 67 -8.35 8.67 2.99
C GLU A 67 -8.89 7.99 1.72
N ARG A 68 -8.58 8.51 0.53
CA ARG A 68 -8.99 8.01 -0.76
C ARG A 68 -7.90 8.20 -1.81
N VAL A 69 -7.86 7.31 -2.78
CA VAL A 69 -6.97 7.35 -3.93
C VAL A 69 -7.77 6.94 -5.16
N GLU A 70 -7.64 7.71 -6.22
CA GLU A 70 -8.16 7.35 -7.54
C GLU A 70 -7.12 6.51 -8.27
N LEU A 71 -7.58 5.39 -8.84
CA LEU A 71 -6.74 4.51 -9.63
C LEU A 71 -7.34 4.38 -11.02
N ASP A 72 -6.60 4.87 -12.01
CA ASP A 72 -6.97 4.71 -13.41
C ASP A 72 -6.79 3.24 -13.81
N ARG A 73 -7.88 2.59 -14.22
CA ARG A 73 -7.86 1.37 -15.01
C ARG A 73 -8.22 1.69 -16.45
N GLU A 74 -7.87 0.80 -17.37
CA GLU A 74 -7.97 1.00 -18.83
C GLU A 74 -9.33 1.58 -19.29
N ASP A 75 -10.42 1.25 -18.60
CA ASP A 75 -11.78 1.72 -18.95
C ASP A 75 -12.54 2.43 -17.81
N SER A 76 -11.95 2.62 -16.62
CA SER A 76 -12.64 3.26 -15.48
C SER A 76 -11.70 3.87 -14.44
N VAL A 77 -12.16 4.94 -13.79
CA VAL A 77 -11.50 5.48 -12.59
C VAL A 77 -12.16 4.87 -11.36
N ASN A 78 -11.41 4.06 -10.62
CA ASN A 78 -11.92 3.41 -9.42
C ASN A 78 -11.44 4.15 -8.18
N THR A 79 -12.37 4.50 -7.30
CA THR A 79 -12.06 5.14 -6.02
C THR A 79 -11.74 4.07 -4.98
N ILE A 80 -10.55 4.17 -4.38
CA ILE A 80 -10.10 3.27 -3.34
C ILE A 80 -10.07 4.03 -2.03
N ILE A 81 -10.82 3.55 -1.04
CA ILE A 81 -10.75 4.03 0.33
C ILE A 81 -9.53 3.41 1.02
N VAL A 82 -8.78 4.28 1.69
CA VAL A 82 -7.58 3.95 2.44
C VAL A 82 -7.87 4.16 3.92
N ARG A 83 -7.71 3.11 4.73
CA ARG A 83 -7.86 3.19 6.18
C ARG A 83 -6.68 2.59 6.90
N LYS A 84 -6.38 3.12 8.09
CA LYS A 84 -5.39 2.51 8.97
C LYS A 84 -5.95 1.20 9.52
N PHE A 85 -5.23 0.11 9.31
CA PHE A 85 -5.53 -1.17 9.94
C PHE A 85 -4.71 -1.31 11.23
N ASP A 86 -3.39 -1.09 11.15
CA ASP A 86 -2.48 -1.23 12.30
C ASP A 86 -1.19 -0.40 12.11
N ASP A 87 -0.44 -0.14 13.18
CA ASP A 87 0.94 0.36 13.15
C ASP A 87 1.79 -0.32 14.21
N VAL A 88 2.61 -1.28 13.79
CA VAL A 88 3.45 -2.08 14.69
C VAL A 88 4.92 -1.75 14.45
N ARG A 89 5.57 -1.14 15.45
CA ARG A 89 7.02 -0.86 15.45
C ARG A 89 7.50 -0.16 14.18
N GLY A 90 6.74 0.80 13.67
CA GLY A 90 7.11 1.55 12.47
C GLY A 90 6.57 0.99 11.15
N ASN A 91 5.89 -0.16 11.18
CA ASN A 91 5.25 -0.78 10.03
C ASN A 91 3.76 -0.41 9.97
N ILE A 92 3.41 0.51 9.08
CA ILE A 92 2.00 0.89 8.86
C ILE A 92 1.35 -0.16 7.98
N ILE A 93 0.19 -0.64 8.41
CA ILE A 93 -0.68 -1.52 7.63
C ILE A 93 -1.93 -0.73 7.28
N LEU A 94 -2.22 -0.63 5.98
CA LEU A 94 -3.39 0.05 5.46
C LEU A 94 -4.33 -0.96 4.80
N SER A 95 -5.62 -0.77 5.04
CA SER A 95 -6.70 -1.41 4.30
C SER A 95 -7.04 -0.56 3.08
N PHE A 96 -7.11 -1.20 1.93
CA PHE A 96 -7.53 -0.63 0.66
C PHE A 96 -8.81 -1.32 0.23
N ARG A 97 -9.92 -0.57 0.16
CA ARG A 97 -11.22 -1.07 -0.29
C ARG A 97 -11.66 -0.26 -1.49
N GLU A 98 -11.96 -0.94 -2.58
CA GLU A 98 -12.59 -0.34 -3.75
C GLU A 98 -14.06 -0.03 -3.46
N ILE A 99 -14.52 1.15 -3.85
CA ILE A 99 -15.95 1.49 -3.83
C ILE A 99 -16.49 1.19 -5.23
N PRO A 100 -17.48 0.29 -5.37
CA PRO A 100 -18.19 0.10 -6.62
C PRO A 100 -18.80 1.43 -7.11
N PRO A 101 -18.86 1.69 -8.42
CA PRO A 101 -19.42 2.94 -8.97
C PRO A 101 -20.85 3.24 -8.48
N ASP A 102 -21.60 2.19 -8.16
CA ASP A 102 -23.02 2.25 -7.78
C ASP A 102 -23.23 2.36 -6.26
N GLU A 103 -22.16 2.28 -5.45
CA GLU A 103 -22.23 2.33 -3.99
C GLU A 103 -21.82 3.72 -3.52
N GLU A 104 -22.79 4.53 -3.08
CA GLU A 104 -22.49 5.81 -2.41
C GLU A 104 -21.88 5.52 -1.03
N TYR A 105 -20.59 5.87 -0.85
CA TYR A 105 -19.90 5.63 0.41
C TYR A 105 -20.42 6.56 1.52
N LYS A 106 -21.41 6.09 2.27
CA LYS A 106 -21.93 6.79 3.46
C LYS A 106 -21.03 6.49 4.66
N TYR A 107 -20.42 7.52 5.22
CA TYR A 107 -19.56 7.45 6.41
C TYR A 107 -20.28 6.86 7.63
N GLY A 108 -19.50 6.23 8.51
CA GLY A 108 -19.81 5.99 9.91
C GLY A 108 -18.51 5.89 10.70
N PHE A 109 -18.22 6.92 11.50
CA PHE A 109 -17.15 6.94 12.49
C PHE A 109 -17.51 6.03 13.67
N GLN A 110 -16.56 5.21 14.12
CA GLN A 110 -16.39 4.80 15.51
C GLN A 110 -14.89 4.64 15.79
#